data_AF-A0ABD2SE93-F1
#
_entry.id   AF-A0ABD2SE93-F1
#
_cell.length_a   1.000
_cell.length_b   1.000
_cell.length_c   1.000
_cell.angle_alpha   90.00
_cell.angle_beta   90.00
_cell.angle_gamma   90.00
#
_symmetry.space_group_name_H-M   'P 1'
#
loop_
_entity.id
_entity.type
_entity.pdbx_description
1 polymer ?
#
loop_
_entity_poly.entity_id
_entity_poly.type
_entity_poly.pdbx_seq_one_letter_code
_entity_poly.pdbx_strand_id
1 'polypeptide(L)'
;MGGSMMERYQKLGLKESLNQPYRYPIACDELSLILRNAYSRIPKNLQSLIFQDSLAAFGLLPEMQTQAAISAAHGLLQSMEAALPKQKKALAASEFKQAMVAHRRRRKVQLVLEGRSQLPQDVLVHVFGFLDLKSLVTASSVCRSWSVAASDNHLWQSIHISFFGKSSDIPNFIRFTNGVERISFTPGNTAADNVDWKDAFKRAYRDNIPERLLQAVQFNCLVE
;
A
#
# COMPACT_ATOMS: atom_id res chain seq x y z
N MET A 1 -1.78 -52.49 -6.35
CA MET A 1 -0.82 -52.19 -7.43
C MET A 1 -0.09 -50.90 -7.08
N GLY A 2 1.18 -50.99 -6.69
CA GLY A 2 1.99 -49.80 -6.38
C GLY A 2 2.51 -49.18 -7.67
N GLY A 3 1.95 -48.03 -8.07
CA GLY A 3 2.46 -47.27 -9.22
C GLY A 3 3.91 -46.86 -9.05
N SER A 4 4.58 -46.56 -10.17
CA SER A 4 5.98 -46.10 -10.18
C SER A 4 6.14 -44.89 -9.24
N MET A 5 7.31 -44.75 -8.58
CA MET A 5 7.61 -43.57 -7.75
C MET A 5 7.35 -42.25 -8.49
N MET A 6 7.57 -42.23 -9.81
CA MET A 6 7.28 -41.10 -10.67
C MET A 6 5.79 -40.79 -10.77
N GLU A 7 4.94 -41.80 -10.97
CA GLU A 7 3.48 -41.62 -11.02
C GLU A 7 2.94 -41.14 -9.67
N ARG A 8 3.49 -41.66 -8.57
CA ARG A 8 3.10 -41.22 -7.22
C ARG A 8 3.43 -39.75 -6.99
N TYR A 9 4.60 -39.30 -7.44
CA TYR A 9 4.98 -37.89 -7.38
C TYR A 9 4.06 -37.01 -8.24
N GLN A 10 3.80 -37.40 -9.48
CA GLN A 10 2.91 -36.64 -10.37
C GLN A 10 1.49 -36.53 -9.82
N LYS A 11 0.98 -37.59 -9.17
CA LYS A 11 -0.33 -37.58 -8.50
C LYS A 11 -0.43 -36.57 -7.35
N LEU A 12 0.68 -36.10 -6.80
CA LEU A 12 0.66 -35.04 -5.78
C LEU A 12 0.23 -33.69 -6.36
N GLY A 13 0.32 -33.48 -7.68
CA GLY A 13 -0.13 -32.25 -8.32
C GLY A 13 0.61 -30.99 -7.83
N LEU A 14 1.88 -31.13 -7.44
CA LEU A 14 2.65 -30.04 -6.84
C LEU A 14 2.89 -28.92 -7.87
N LYS A 15 3.17 -29.27 -9.12
CA LYS A 15 3.38 -28.30 -10.20
C LYS A 15 2.15 -27.44 -10.45
N GLU A 16 0.97 -28.04 -10.47
CA GLU A 16 -0.31 -27.35 -10.62
C GLU A 16 -0.60 -26.47 -9.40
N SER A 17 -0.24 -26.95 -8.21
CA SER A 17 -0.40 -26.21 -6.95
C SER A 17 0.52 -24.99 -6.88
N LEU A 18 1.72 -25.04 -7.47
CA LEU A 18 2.63 -23.89 -7.56
C LEU A 18 2.04 -22.75 -8.40
N ASN A 19 1.21 -23.04 -9.41
CA ASN A 19 0.56 -22.00 -10.22
C ASN A 19 -0.58 -21.28 -9.48
N GLN A 20 -0.98 -21.74 -8.29
CA GLN A 20 -2.08 -21.17 -7.52
C GLN A 20 -1.54 -20.38 -6.32
N PRO A 21 -1.77 -19.04 -6.23
CA PRO A 21 -1.18 -18.22 -5.17
C PRO A 21 -1.47 -18.68 -3.73
N TYR A 22 -2.64 -19.26 -3.51
CA TYR A 22 -3.08 -19.75 -2.20
C TYR A 22 -2.52 -21.15 -1.85
N ARG A 23 -2.07 -21.93 -2.83
CA ARG A 23 -1.43 -23.26 -2.61
C ARG A 23 0.09 -23.23 -2.74
N TYR A 24 0.63 -22.18 -3.35
CA TYR A 24 2.06 -22.02 -3.59
C TYR A 24 2.92 -22.25 -2.32
N PRO A 25 2.61 -21.65 -1.15
CA PRO A 25 3.44 -21.87 0.04
C PRO A 25 3.46 -23.34 0.46
N ILE A 26 2.30 -24.00 0.45
CA ILE A 26 2.16 -25.41 0.80
C ILE A 26 2.97 -26.29 -0.18
N ALA A 27 2.87 -26.02 -1.48
CA ALA A 27 3.62 -26.76 -2.49
C ALA A 27 5.15 -26.60 -2.33
N CYS A 28 5.62 -25.40 -1.97
CA CYS A 28 7.03 -25.15 -1.65
C CYS A 28 7.49 -25.93 -0.41
N ASP A 29 6.65 -26.01 0.63
CA ASP A 29 6.95 -26.76 1.85
C ASP A 29 6.98 -28.28 1.58
N GLU A 30 6.04 -28.80 0.78
CA GLU A 30 6.04 -30.21 0.37
C GLU A 30 7.30 -30.57 -0.46
N LEU A 31 7.68 -29.71 -1.42
CA LEU A 31 8.93 -29.88 -2.17
C LEU A 31 10.15 -29.85 -1.24
N SER A 32 10.15 -28.97 -0.23
CA SER A 32 11.20 -28.89 0.79
C SER A 32 11.33 -30.19 1.58
N LEU A 33 10.21 -30.78 1.99
CA LEU A 33 10.16 -32.06 2.71
C LEU A 33 10.69 -33.20 1.85
N ILE A 34 10.30 -33.27 0.57
CA ILE A 34 10.78 -34.28 -0.37
C ILE A 34 12.31 -34.13 -0.57
N LEU A 35 12.79 -32.90 -0.74
CA LEU A 35 14.20 -32.61 -0.91
C LEU A 35 15.04 -33.06 0.29
N ARG A 36 14.61 -32.72 1.51
CA ARG A 36 15.34 -33.07 2.74
C ARG A 36 15.36 -34.56 3.04
N ASN A 37 14.24 -35.25 2.80
CA ASN A 37 14.05 -36.61 3.32
C ASN A 37 14.26 -37.72 2.30
N ALA A 38 14.02 -37.43 1.00
CA ALA A 38 13.93 -38.47 -0.01
C ALA A 38 14.88 -38.28 -1.21
N TYR A 39 15.39 -37.07 -1.45
CA TYR A 39 16.09 -36.74 -2.71
C TYR A 39 17.26 -37.65 -3.06
N SER A 40 18.09 -38.04 -2.09
CA SER A 40 19.23 -38.94 -2.33
C SER A 40 18.85 -40.40 -2.60
N ARG A 41 17.64 -40.80 -2.20
CA ARG A 41 17.14 -42.20 -2.25
C ARG A 41 16.27 -42.48 -3.48
N ILE A 42 15.81 -41.43 -4.16
CA ILE A 42 14.95 -41.55 -5.33
C ILE A 42 15.75 -41.69 -6.65
N PRO A 43 15.16 -42.31 -7.69
CA PRO A 43 15.79 -42.44 -9.01
C PRO A 43 16.18 -41.10 -9.66
N LYS A 44 17.25 -41.09 -10.48
CA LYS A 44 17.81 -39.88 -11.10
C LYS A 44 16.83 -39.09 -11.96
N ASN A 45 15.93 -39.78 -12.67
CA ASN A 45 14.86 -39.16 -13.45
C ASN A 45 13.90 -38.38 -12.56
N LEU A 46 13.50 -38.95 -11.42
CA LEU A 46 12.63 -38.27 -10.45
C LEU A 46 13.36 -37.13 -9.73
N GLN A 47 14.65 -37.29 -9.42
CA GLN A 47 15.48 -36.19 -8.89
C GLN A 47 15.52 -35.00 -9.84
N SER A 48 15.65 -35.25 -11.15
CA SER A 48 15.64 -34.20 -12.16
C SER A 48 14.30 -33.48 -12.21
N LEU A 49 13.20 -34.22 -12.12
CA LEU A 49 11.85 -33.64 -12.14
C LEU A 49 11.59 -32.76 -10.90
N ILE A 50 11.87 -33.27 -9.70
CA ILE A 50 11.73 -32.48 -8.45
C ILE A 50 12.61 -31.24 -8.50
N PHE A 51 13.83 -31.36 -9.04
CA PHE A 51 14.72 -30.21 -9.20
C PHE A 51 14.14 -29.17 -10.16
N GLN A 52 13.56 -29.60 -11.29
CA GLN A 52 12.90 -28.70 -12.24
C GLN A 52 11.68 -28.01 -11.61
N ASP A 53 10.83 -28.75 -10.90
CA ASP A 53 9.65 -28.18 -10.24
C ASP A 53 10.05 -27.20 -9.12
N SER A 54 11.17 -27.45 -8.43
CA SER A 54 11.71 -26.52 -7.43
C SER A 54 12.23 -25.23 -8.07
N LEU A 55 12.88 -25.31 -9.25
CA LEU A 55 13.28 -24.11 -10.00
C LEU A 55 12.07 -23.35 -10.55
N ALA A 56 11.05 -24.07 -11.02
CA ALA A 56 9.80 -23.47 -11.48
C ALA A 56 9.11 -22.68 -10.37
N ALA A 57 9.15 -23.18 -9.12
CA ALA A 57 8.64 -22.44 -7.96
C ALA A 57 9.29 -21.05 -7.84
N PHE A 58 10.62 -20.95 -7.97
CA PHE A 58 11.30 -19.65 -7.95
C PHE A 58 10.87 -18.76 -9.12
N GLY A 59 10.71 -19.32 -10.32
CA GLY A 59 10.21 -18.57 -11.48
C GLY A 59 8.83 -17.96 -11.27
N LEU A 60 7.97 -18.61 -10.48
CA LEU A 60 6.60 -18.17 -10.17
C LEU A 60 6.52 -17.20 -8.97
N LEU A 61 7.55 -17.15 -8.12
CA LEU A 61 7.60 -16.27 -6.94
C LEU A 61 7.27 -14.79 -7.22
N PRO A 62 7.68 -14.16 -8.35
CA PRO A 62 7.30 -12.78 -8.67
C PRO A 62 5.79 -12.54 -8.81
N GLU A 63 5.01 -13.58 -9.06
CA GLU A 63 3.54 -13.52 -9.19
C GLU A 63 2.85 -13.66 -7.83
N MET A 64 3.58 -14.13 -6.82
CA MET A 64 3.06 -14.34 -5.47
C MET A 64 3.13 -13.03 -4.68
N GLN A 65 2.00 -12.60 -4.12
CA GLN A 65 1.89 -11.30 -3.44
C GLN A 65 2.04 -11.40 -1.91
N THR A 66 2.16 -12.61 -1.36
CA THR A 66 2.11 -12.85 0.09
C THR A 66 3.49 -13.05 0.70
N GLN A 67 3.66 -12.58 1.94
CA GLN A 67 4.87 -12.83 2.72
C GLN A 67 5.08 -14.34 2.98
N ALA A 68 3.98 -15.10 3.13
CA ALA A 68 4.02 -16.55 3.30
C ALA A 68 4.70 -17.26 2.10
N ALA A 69 4.41 -16.82 0.87
CA ALA A 69 5.05 -17.37 -0.32
C ALA A 69 6.55 -17.11 -0.35
N ILE A 70 7.00 -15.92 0.08
CA ILE A 70 8.42 -15.57 0.17
C ILE A 70 9.13 -16.46 1.20
N SER A 71 8.53 -16.63 2.39
CA SER A 71 9.08 -17.47 3.45
C SER A 71 9.18 -18.94 3.02
N ALA A 72 8.14 -19.48 2.39
CA ALA A 72 8.13 -20.86 1.88
C ALA A 72 9.17 -21.07 0.77
N ALA A 73 9.30 -20.12 -0.17
CA ALA A 73 10.32 -20.17 -1.22
C ALA A 73 11.75 -20.11 -0.63
N HIS A 74 11.97 -19.34 0.43
CA HIS A 74 13.25 -19.33 1.14
C HIS A 74 13.53 -20.66 1.84
N GLY A 75 12.51 -21.26 2.48
CA GLY A 75 12.61 -22.61 3.05
C GLY A 75 12.94 -23.68 2.00
N LEU A 76 12.39 -23.54 0.79
CA LEU A 76 12.71 -24.38 -0.35
C LEU A 76 14.16 -24.23 -0.79
N LEU A 77 14.67 -22.99 -0.93
CA LEU A 77 16.08 -22.76 -1.24
C LEU A 77 17.01 -23.42 -0.21
N GLN A 78 16.74 -23.26 1.09
CA GLN A 78 17.55 -23.90 2.14
C GLN A 78 17.54 -25.43 2.03
N SER A 79 16.39 -26.02 1.70
CA SER A 79 16.24 -27.46 1.50
C SER A 79 17.03 -27.95 0.29
N MET A 80 17.02 -27.18 -0.81
CA MET A 80 17.84 -27.43 -1.98
C MET A 80 19.34 -27.30 -1.67
N GLU A 81 19.74 -26.29 -0.91
CA GLU A 81 21.13 -26.10 -0.49
C GLU A 81 21.61 -27.21 0.45
N ALA A 82 20.74 -27.81 1.25
CA ALA A 82 21.09 -28.95 2.09
C ALA A 82 21.22 -30.25 1.27
N ALA A 83 20.30 -30.50 0.34
CA ALA A 83 20.15 -31.81 -0.31
C ALA A 83 20.91 -31.97 -1.64
N LEU A 84 21.23 -30.87 -2.34
CA LEU A 84 21.71 -30.93 -3.73
C LEU A 84 23.25 -30.92 -3.88
N PRO A 85 23.80 -31.37 -5.01
CA PRO A 85 25.22 -31.19 -5.36
C PRO A 85 25.58 -29.72 -5.65
N LYS A 86 26.86 -29.36 -5.49
CA LYS A 86 27.39 -27.98 -5.59
C LYS A 86 26.89 -27.18 -6.81
N GLN A 87 26.87 -27.81 -8.00
CA GLN A 87 26.41 -27.14 -9.22
C GLN A 87 24.92 -26.76 -9.17
N LYS A 88 24.08 -27.66 -8.67
CA LYS A 88 22.63 -27.42 -8.56
C LYS A 88 22.30 -26.39 -7.47
N LYS A 89 23.08 -26.32 -6.38
CA LYS A 89 22.95 -25.27 -5.36
C LYS A 89 23.21 -23.89 -5.94
N ALA A 90 24.29 -23.74 -6.71
CA ALA A 90 24.65 -22.46 -7.32
C ALA A 90 23.54 -21.97 -8.26
N LEU A 91 22.99 -22.87 -9.08
CA LEU A 91 21.87 -22.56 -9.97
C LEU A 91 20.60 -22.18 -9.19
N ALA A 92 20.24 -22.94 -8.17
CA ALA A 92 19.08 -22.63 -7.33
C ALA A 92 19.20 -21.25 -6.67
N ALA A 93 20.37 -20.92 -6.13
CA ALA A 93 20.64 -19.63 -5.50
C ALA A 93 20.61 -18.47 -6.51
N SER A 94 21.10 -18.66 -7.75
CA SER A 94 21.01 -17.62 -8.77
C SER A 94 19.58 -17.38 -9.22
N GLU A 95 18.80 -18.44 -9.46
CA GLU A 95 17.39 -18.35 -9.84
C GLU A 95 16.56 -17.67 -8.75
N PHE A 96 16.74 -18.07 -7.49
CA PHE A 96 16.05 -17.44 -6.37
C PHE A 96 16.39 -15.94 -6.25
N LYS A 97 17.67 -15.55 -6.42
CA LYS A 97 18.07 -14.14 -6.40
C LYS A 97 17.41 -13.35 -7.53
N GLN A 98 17.38 -13.91 -8.73
CA GLN A 98 16.72 -13.28 -9.88
C GLN A 98 15.21 -13.12 -9.64
N ALA A 99 14.56 -14.17 -9.11
CA ALA A 99 13.15 -14.14 -8.73
C ALA A 99 12.86 -13.06 -7.67
N MET A 100 13.70 -12.93 -6.64
CA MET A 100 13.56 -11.90 -5.61
C MET A 100 13.70 -10.48 -6.18
N VAL A 101 14.61 -10.28 -7.14
CA VAL A 101 14.74 -8.99 -7.85
C VAL A 101 13.49 -8.71 -8.67
N ALA A 102 12.99 -9.68 -9.43
CA ALA A 102 11.77 -9.55 -10.22
C ALA A 102 10.54 -9.27 -9.35
N HIS A 103 10.39 -9.99 -8.23
CA HIS A 103 9.33 -9.78 -7.24
C HIS A 103 9.37 -8.35 -6.67
N ARG A 104 10.54 -7.86 -6.24
CA ARG A 104 10.70 -6.48 -5.74
C ARG A 104 10.37 -5.43 -6.81
N ARG A 105 10.78 -5.65 -8.06
CA ARG A 105 10.47 -4.76 -9.19
C ARG A 105 8.97 -4.71 -9.45
N ARG A 106 8.29 -5.86 -9.49
CA ARG A 106 6.82 -5.91 -9.66
C ARG A 106 6.10 -5.21 -8.51
N ARG A 107 6.49 -5.47 -7.26
CA ARG A 107 5.89 -4.79 -6.09
C ARG A 107 6.04 -3.28 -6.16
N LYS A 108 7.17 -2.75 -6.64
CA LYS A 108 7.36 -1.31 -6.85
C LYS A 108 6.43 -0.76 -7.93
N VAL A 109 6.26 -1.47 -9.05
CA VAL A 109 5.33 -1.07 -10.12
C VAL A 109 3.89 -1.12 -9.65
N GLN A 110 3.52 -2.16 -8.89
CA GLN A 110 2.17 -2.29 -8.32
C GLN A 110 1.89 -1.19 -7.30
N LEU A 111 2.84 -0.84 -6.42
CA LEU A 111 2.70 0.32 -5.52
C LEU A 111 2.55 1.65 -6.28
N VAL A 112 3.23 1.80 -7.43
CA VAL A 112 3.07 2.99 -8.28
C VAL A 112 1.68 3.01 -8.94
N LEU A 113 1.13 1.85 -9.30
CA LEU A 113 -0.22 1.72 -9.87
C LEU A 113 -1.31 1.89 -8.79
N GLU A 114 -1.15 1.31 -7.61
CA GLU A 114 -2.03 1.49 -6.44
C GLU A 114 -1.93 2.92 -5.89
N GLY A 115 -0.79 3.59 -6.07
CA GLY A 115 -0.64 5.03 -5.86
C GLY A 115 -1.45 5.89 -6.84
N ARG A 116 -1.92 5.33 -7.97
CA ARG A 116 -2.86 6.01 -8.91
C ARG A 116 -4.33 5.83 -8.54
N SER A 117 -4.65 5.00 -7.54
CA SER A 117 -6.02 4.92 -6.97
C SER A 117 -6.34 6.09 -6.03
N GLN A 118 -5.40 7.00 -5.80
CA GLN A 118 -5.64 8.23 -5.05
C GLN A 118 -6.33 9.23 -5.96
N LEU A 119 -7.43 9.82 -5.46
CA LEU A 119 -8.10 10.93 -6.12
C LEU A 119 -7.08 12.06 -6.39
N PRO A 120 -7.19 12.76 -7.54
CA PRO A 120 -6.41 13.96 -7.78
C PRO A 120 -6.52 14.96 -6.63
N GLN A 121 -5.42 15.68 -6.40
CA GLN A 121 -5.25 16.55 -5.23
C GLN A 121 -6.35 17.63 -5.14
N ASP A 122 -6.71 18.22 -6.27
CA ASP A 122 -7.78 19.19 -6.46
C ASP A 122 -9.16 18.63 -6.07
N VAL A 123 -9.42 17.36 -6.40
CA VAL A 123 -10.67 16.68 -6.01
C VAL A 123 -10.72 16.47 -4.49
N LEU A 124 -9.60 16.10 -3.86
CA LEU A 124 -9.52 16.00 -2.40
C LEU A 124 -9.76 17.34 -1.71
N VAL A 125 -9.15 18.43 -2.21
CA VAL A 125 -9.38 19.78 -1.69
C VAL A 125 -10.85 20.18 -1.83
N HIS A 126 -11.48 19.85 -2.97
CA HIS A 126 -12.90 20.11 -3.18
C HIS A 126 -13.78 19.35 -2.18
N VAL A 127 -13.54 18.06 -1.97
CA VAL A 127 -14.27 17.24 -0.97
C VAL A 127 -14.06 17.81 0.44
N PHE A 128 -12.84 18.21 0.78
CA PHE A 128 -12.50 18.79 2.07
C PHE A 128 -13.15 20.15 2.33
N GLY A 129 -13.50 20.89 1.28
CA GLY A 129 -14.31 22.11 1.38
C GLY A 129 -15.70 21.90 1.98
N PHE A 130 -16.21 20.66 1.99
CA PHE A 130 -17.50 20.32 2.60
C PHE A 130 -17.38 19.81 4.05
N LEU A 131 -16.17 19.63 4.58
CA LEU A 131 -15.95 19.12 5.93
C LEU A 131 -16.01 20.25 6.96
N ASP A 132 -16.53 19.93 8.15
CA ASP A 132 -16.37 20.81 9.31
C ASP A 132 -14.92 20.79 9.80
N LEU A 133 -14.54 21.81 10.58
CA LEU A 133 -13.15 22.00 11.03
C LEU A 133 -12.59 20.75 11.74
N LYS A 134 -13.41 20.07 12.55
CA LYS A 134 -13.00 18.86 13.27
C LYS A 134 -12.75 17.69 12.32
N SER A 135 -13.65 17.47 11.36
CA SER A 135 -13.46 16.40 10.36
C SER A 135 -12.29 16.70 9.43
N LEU A 136 -12.04 17.96 9.08
CA LEU A 136 -10.90 18.35 8.25
C LEU A 136 -9.56 18.05 8.95
N VAL A 137 -9.44 18.40 10.23
CA VAL A 137 -8.23 18.08 11.03
C VAL A 137 -8.05 16.56 11.12
N THR A 138 -9.13 15.82 11.34
CA THR A 138 -9.09 14.35 11.38
C THR A 138 -8.69 13.74 10.03
N ALA A 139 -9.18 14.30 8.92
CA ALA A 139 -8.79 13.90 7.57
C ALA A 139 -7.29 14.15 7.33
N SER A 140 -6.74 15.25 7.84
CA SER A 140 -5.32 15.60 7.67
C SER A 140 -4.33 14.61 8.29
N SER A 141 -4.77 13.79 9.25
CA SER A 141 -3.93 12.76 9.90
C SER A 141 -4.00 11.38 9.23
N VAL A 142 -4.84 11.19 8.20
CA VAL A 142 -5.04 9.87 7.57
C VAL A 142 -3.82 9.41 6.78
N CYS A 143 -3.30 10.27 5.88
CA CYS A 143 -2.12 9.96 5.08
C CYS A 143 -1.43 11.23 4.57
N ARG A 144 -0.24 11.11 3.97
CA ARG A 144 0.53 12.26 3.45
C ARG A 144 -0.24 13.06 2.38
N SER A 145 -0.91 12.39 1.44
CA SER A 145 -1.70 13.07 0.40
C SER A 145 -2.84 13.89 1.00
N TRP A 146 -3.59 13.31 1.95
CA TRP A 146 -4.67 14.00 2.64
C TRP A 146 -4.16 15.15 3.52
N SER A 147 -3.00 14.99 4.15
CA SER A 147 -2.36 16.06 4.92
C SER A 147 -2.01 17.27 4.05
N VAL A 148 -1.49 17.03 2.83
CA VAL A 148 -1.21 18.10 1.86
C VAL A 148 -2.51 18.74 1.38
N ALA A 149 -3.57 17.96 1.10
CA ALA A 149 -4.85 18.51 0.62
C ALA A 149 -5.56 19.33 1.70
N ALA A 150 -5.57 18.83 2.93
CA ALA A 150 -6.15 19.53 4.08
C ALA A 150 -5.33 20.75 4.53
N SER A 151 -4.14 20.97 3.95
CA SER A 151 -3.31 22.15 4.21
C SER A 151 -3.34 23.15 3.05
N ASP A 152 -4.27 22.99 2.09
CA ASP A 152 -4.42 23.90 0.97
C ASP A 152 -4.76 25.33 1.43
N ASN A 153 -4.03 26.31 0.89
CA ASN A 153 -4.12 27.69 1.38
C ASN A 153 -5.47 28.34 1.04
N HIS A 154 -6.07 28.02 -0.10
CA HIS A 154 -7.37 28.57 -0.51
C HIS A 154 -8.51 27.96 0.29
N LEU A 155 -8.39 26.67 0.65
CA LEU A 155 -9.30 26.02 1.59
C LEU A 155 -9.29 26.74 2.94
N TRP A 156 -8.11 26.99 3.52
CA TRP A 156 -7.99 27.70 4.80
C TRP A 156 -8.42 29.17 4.74
N GLN A 157 -8.19 29.85 3.61
CA GLN A 157 -8.72 31.19 3.37
C GLN A 157 -10.25 31.21 3.44
N SER A 158 -10.89 30.24 2.77
CA SER A 158 -12.35 30.10 2.74
C SER A 158 -12.91 29.81 4.13
N ILE A 159 -12.28 28.90 4.87
CA ILE A 159 -12.63 28.58 6.26
C ILE A 159 -12.49 29.82 7.15
N HIS A 160 -11.37 30.55 7.02
CA HIS A 160 -11.14 31.78 7.79
C HIS A 160 -12.20 32.84 7.54
N ILE A 161 -12.55 33.11 6.28
CA ILE A 161 -13.58 34.08 5.95
C ILE A 161 -14.96 33.59 6.43
N SER A 162 -15.26 32.29 6.33
CA SER A 162 -16.50 31.74 6.87
C SER A 162 -16.63 31.87 8.38
N PHE A 163 -15.52 31.71 9.12
CA PHE A 163 -15.52 31.70 10.59
C PHE A 163 -15.44 33.10 11.20
N PHE A 164 -14.66 33.99 10.59
CA PHE A 164 -14.33 35.32 11.13
C PHE A 164 -14.81 36.49 10.26
N GLY A 165 -15.23 36.25 9.02
CA GLY A 165 -15.65 37.29 8.09
C GLY A 165 -16.98 37.93 8.47
N LYS A 166 -17.14 39.21 8.14
CA LYS A 166 -18.44 39.91 8.20
C LYS A 166 -19.27 39.54 6.97
N SER A 167 -20.60 39.60 7.08
CA SER A 167 -21.56 39.21 6.03
C SER A 167 -21.30 39.82 4.63
N SER A 168 -20.52 40.90 4.52
CA SER A 168 -20.16 41.58 3.27
C SER A 168 -18.95 40.98 2.53
N ASP A 169 -18.12 40.18 3.20
CA ASP A 169 -16.83 39.71 2.67
C ASP A 169 -16.86 38.23 2.27
N ILE A 170 -18.03 37.59 2.36
CA ILE A 170 -18.23 36.18 2.02
C ILE A 170 -17.99 36.01 0.51
N PRO A 171 -16.92 35.33 0.08
CA PRO A 171 -16.71 35.01 -1.32
C PRO A 171 -17.87 34.14 -1.78
N ASN A 172 -18.37 34.36 -3.00
CA ASN A 172 -19.52 33.64 -3.58
C ASN A 172 -19.41 32.10 -3.56
N PHE A 173 -18.25 31.54 -3.20
CA PHE A 173 -18.07 30.11 -2.95
C PHE A 173 -18.97 29.57 -1.81
N ILE A 174 -19.37 30.36 -0.81
CA ILE A 174 -20.19 29.82 0.31
C ILE A 174 -21.70 29.76 -0.05
N ARG A 175 -22.11 30.35 -1.18
CA ARG A 175 -23.47 30.15 -1.72
C ARG A 175 -23.56 28.87 -2.58
N PHE A 176 -23.21 27.72 -2.01
CA PHE A 176 -23.62 26.42 -2.58
C PHE A 176 -25.07 26.13 -2.24
N THR A 177 -25.99 26.93 -2.77
CA THR A 177 -27.41 26.56 -2.83
C THR A 177 -27.62 25.69 -4.06
N ASN A 178 -27.67 24.36 -3.88
CA ASN A 178 -28.40 23.37 -4.66
C ASN A 178 -28.50 23.52 -6.20
N GLY A 179 -27.47 24.04 -6.87
CA GLY A 179 -27.49 24.24 -8.33
C GLY A 179 -26.13 23.91 -8.94
N VAL A 180 -26.12 23.02 -9.92
CA VAL A 180 -24.95 22.65 -10.72
C VAL A 180 -24.50 23.86 -11.53
N GLU A 181 -23.62 24.70 -10.98
CA GLU A 181 -22.91 25.69 -11.78
C GLU A 181 -21.39 25.55 -11.62
N ARG A 182 -20.75 25.59 -12.79
CA ARG A 182 -19.31 25.42 -12.98
C ARG A 182 -18.54 26.46 -12.18
N ILE A 183 -17.56 25.98 -11.43
CA ILE A 183 -16.55 26.80 -10.76
C ILE A 183 -15.77 27.56 -11.85
N SER A 184 -16.09 28.84 -12.04
CA SER A 184 -15.28 29.74 -12.85
C SER A 184 -14.20 30.36 -11.96
N PHE A 185 -12.96 29.92 -12.17
CA PHE A 185 -11.78 30.52 -11.57
C PHE A 185 -11.49 31.86 -12.26
N THR A 186 -11.81 32.97 -11.59
CA THR A 186 -11.27 34.29 -11.98
C THR A 186 -10.08 34.61 -11.07
N PRO A 187 -8.85 34.68 -11.60
CA PRO A 187 -7.70 35.12 -10.82
C PRO A 187 -7.81 36.64 -10.63
N GLY A 188 -8.26 37.07 -9.44
CA GLY A 188 -8.33 38.46 -9.05
C GLY A 188 -7.05 38.91 -8.33
N ASN A 189 -6.21 39.64 -9.06
CA ASN A 189 -5.19 40.63 -8.68
C ASN A 189 -4.49 40.55 -7.29
N THR A 190 -3.23 40.11 -7.34
CA THR A 190 -2.00 40.81 -6.93
C THR A 190 -2.04 41.70 -5.68
N ALA A 191 -1.82 41.11 -4.50
CA ALA A 191 -1.18 41.71 -3.30
C ALA A 191 -1.16 40.77 -2.07
N ALA A 192 -1.91 39.66 -2.10
CA ALA A 192 -2.11 38.76 -0.95
C ALA A 192 -1.36 37.41 -1.05
N ASP A 193 -0.36 37.31 -1.93
CA ASP A 193 0.21 36.03 -2.40
C ASP A 193 1.12 35.31 -1.39
N ASN A 194 1.19 35.74 -0.14
CA ASN A 194 2.03 35.07 0.87
C ASN A 194 1.41 34.98 2.27
N VAL A 195 0.09 35.08 2.38
CA VAL A 195 -0.59 34.82 3.65
C VAL A 195 -0.81 33.31 3.78
N ASP A 196 -0.12 32.68 4.75
CA ASP A 196 -0.48 31.34 5.22
C ASP A 196 -1.78 31.45 6.02
N TRP A 197 -2.89 31.12 5.37
CA TRP A 197 -4.22 31.24 5.94
C TRP A 197 -4.48 30.22 7.03
N LYS A 198 -3.78 29.08 7.03
CA LYS A 198 -3.88 28.09 8.11
C LYS A 198 -3.28 28.65 9.39
N ASP A 199 -2.12 29.30 9.30
CA ASP A 199 -1.49 29.92 10.45
C ASP A 199 -2.16 31.24 10.86
N ALA A 200 -2.73 31.99 9.91
CA ALA A 200 -3.59 33.14 10.22
C ALA A 200 -4.85 32.70 10.98
N PHE A 201 -5.49 31.60 10.55
CA PHE A 201 -6.63 31.00 11.25
C PHE A 201 -6.26 30.57 12.67
N LYS A 202 -5.14 29.86 12.87
CA LYS A 202 -4.69 29.47 14.21
C LYS A 202 -4.44 30.68 15.13
N ARG A 203 -3.90 31.77 14.60
CA ARG A 203 -3.71 33.02 15.35
C ARG A 203 -5.05 33.63 15.74
N ALA A 204 -5.91 33.88 14.76
CA ALA A 204 -7.25 34.43 14.99
C ALA A 204 -8.10 33.57 15.95
N TYR A 205 -7.99 32.25 15.87
CA TYR A 205 -8.68 31.30 16.75
C TYR A 205 -8.15 31.31 18.18
N ARG A 206 -6.84 31.52 18.39
CA ARG A 206 -6.26 31.72 19.72
C ARG A 206 -6.60 33.08 20.31
N ASP A 207 -6.66 34.11 19.48
CA ASP A 207 -6.92 35.49 19.91
C ASP A 207 -8.42 35.73 20.15
N ASN A 208 -9.30 35.00 19.45
CA ASN A 208 -10.75 35.08 19.59
C ASN A 208 -11.34 33.77 20.12
N ILE A 209 -10.79 33.19 21.19
CA ILE A 209 -11.48 32.11 21.91
C ILE A 209 -12.88 32.66 22.26
N PRO A 210 -13.97 32.13 21.66
CA PRO A 210 -15.28 32.63 22.02
C PRO A 210 -15.47 32.35 23.50
N GLU A 211 -15.92 33.32 24.29
CA GLU A 211 -16.34 33.10 25.69
C GLU A 211 -17.32 31.91 25.84
N ARG A 212 -17.96 31.49 24.73
CA ARG A 212 -18.77 30.26 24.66
C ARG A 212 -18.00 28.93 24.77
N LEU A 213 -16.66 28.92 24.76
CA LEU A 213 -15.86 27.72 25.03
C LEU A 213 -15.20 27.71 26.42
N LEU A 214 -15.46 28.71 27.27
CA LEU A 214 -15.09 28.65 28.70
C LEU A 214 -15.91 27.62 29.51
N GLN A 215 -16.95 27.00 28.93
CA GLN A 215 -17.66 25.86 29.54
C GLN A 215 -17.24 24.48 29.01
N ALA A 216 -16.30 24.39 28.06
CA ALA A 216 -15.91 23.10 27.46
C ALA A 216 -14.40 22.78 27.50
N VAL A 217 -13.55 23.69 27.97
CA VAL A 217 -12.08 23.47 28.08
C VAL A 217 -11.69 23.13 29.53
N GLN A 218 -12.45 22.24 30.16
CA GLN A 218 -12.03 21.61 31.42
C GLN A 218 -11.65 20.14 31.26
N PHE A 219 -11.54 19.59 30.04
CA PHE A 219 -11.35 18.14 29.92
C PHE A 219 -10.28 17.58 29.00
N ASN A 220 -9.48 18.33 28.24
CA ASN A 220 -8.43 17.69 27.41
C ASN A 220 -7.12 18.50 27.29
N CYS A 221 -6.64 19.08 28.39
CA CYS A 221 -5.22 19.38 28.56
C CYS A 221 -4.58 18.31 29.45
N LEU A 222 -4.44 17.10 28.92
CA LEU A 222 -3.52 16.06 29.37
C LEU A 222 -3.50 14.99 28.26
N VAL A 223 -2.30 14.64 27.79
CA VAL A 223 -1.98 13.76 26.64
C VAL A 223 -2.04 14.55 25.30
N GLU A 224 -0.96 15.04 24.69
CA GLU A 224 0.50 14.83 24.75
C GLU A 224 1.25 16.16 24.59
#